data_AF-A0A820PMY8-F1
#
_entry.id   AF-A0A820PMY8-F1
#
_cell.length_a   1.000
_cell.length_b   1.000
_cell.length_c   1.000
_cell.angle_alpha   90.00
_cell.angle_beta   90.00
_cell.angle_gamma   90.00
#
_symmetry.space_group_name_H-M   'P 1'
#
loop_
_entity.id
_entity.type
_entity.pdbx_description
1 polymer ?
#
loop_
_entity_poly.entity_id
_entity_poly.type
_entity_poly.pdbx_seq_one_letter_code
_entity_poly.pdbx_strand_id
1 'polypeptide(L)'
;MRFKGPAKIHEIYIEKPIEIRGFGFKLDGGRSQNRPIIISAIEEGSPADKAGLCIDDEVISMNNENIENLTFDQVRKILKERNLRGSIKMIVKTYE
;
A
#
# COMPACT_ATOMS: atom_id res chain seq x y z
N MET A 1 -19.62 -14.98 -14.07
CA MET A 1 -19.31 -13.80 -13.21
C MET A 1 -18.69 -14.31 -11.93
N ARG A 2 -17.43 -13.94 -11.63
CA ARG A 2 -16.87 -14.19 -10.29
C ARG A 2 -17.43 -13.08 -9.39
N PHE A 3 -18.25 -13.45 -8.42
CA PHE A 3 -18.64 -12.54 -7.36
C PHE A 3 -17.39 -12.29 -6.52
N LYS A 4 -16.87 -11.06 -6.53
CA LYS A 4 -15.95 -10.63 -5.48
C LYS A 4 -16.74 -10.62 -4.18
N GLY A 5 -16.23 -11.29 -3.16
CA GLY A 5 -16.76 -11.29 -1.81
C GLY A 5 -16.81 -9.87 -1.23
N PRO A 6 -17.39 -9.71 -0.03
CA PRO A 6 -17.41 -8.42 0.63
C PRO A 6 -15.98 -7.91 0.82
N ALA A 7 -15.76 -6.62 0.57
CA ALA A 7 -14.46 -6.02 0.79
C ALA A 7 -14.14 -6.01 2.28
N LYS A 8 -12.94 -6.47 2.65
CA LYS A 8 -12.45 -6.50 4.03
C LYS A 8 -11.42 -5.38 4.23
N ILE A 9 -11.73 -4.47 5.14
CA ILE A 9 -10.78 -3.43 5.57
C ILE A 9 -9.98 -3.96 6.74
N HIS A 10 -8.65 -3.88 6.67
CA HIS A 10 -7.78 -4.29 7.75
C HIS A 10 -6.45 -3.54 7.74
N GLU A 11 -5.74 -3.65 8.86
CA GLU A 11 -4.44 -3.03 9.05
C GLU A 11 -3.32 -4.00 8.68
N ILE A 12 -2.31 -3.49 7.98
CA ILE A 12 -1.06 -4.19 7.70
C ILE A 12 0.09 -3.36 8.25
N TYR A 13 1.00 -4.03 8.95
CA TYR A 13 2.24 -3.44 9.43
C TYR A 13 3.41 -4.12 8.74
N ILE A 14 4.21 -3.34 8.02
CA ILE A 14 5.37 -3.83 7.28
C ILE A 14 6.62 -3.32 7.97
N GLU A 15 7.43 -4.24 8.48
CA GLU A 15 8.74 -3.94 9.05
C GLU A 15 9.85 -4.33 8.08
N LYS A 16 10.89 -3.50 7.97
CA LYS A 16 12.08 -3.78 7.19
C LYS A 16 13.35 -3.47 7.99
N PRO A 17 14.44 -4.22 7.79
CA PRO A 17 15.75 -3.83 8.27
C PRO A 17 16.13 -2.43 7.79
N ILE A 18 16.91 -1.70 8.59
CA ILE A 18 17.29 -0.32 8.29
C ILE A 18 18.17 -0.25 7.03
N GLU A 19 18.92 -1.32 6.75
CA GLU A 19 19.82 -1.40 5.58
C GLU A 19 19.07 -1.57 4.26
N ILE A 20 17.82 -2.06 4.28
CA ILE A 20 17.02 -2.27 3.07
C ILE A 20 16.29 -0.96 2.70
N ARG A 21 16.44 -0.52 1.45
CA ARG A 21 15.92 0.78 0.99
C ARG A 21 14.40 0.81 0.82
N GLY A 22 13.76 -0.31 0.47
CA GLY A 22 12.34 -0.40 0.15
C GLY A 22 11.61 -1.50 0.91
N PHE A 23 10.28 -1.47 0.83
CA PHE A 23 9.41 -2.48 1.42
C PHE A 23 9.04 -3.61 0.43
N GLY A 24 9.36 -3.45 -0.86
CA GLY A 24 9.12 -4.48 -1.89
C GLY A 24 7.70 -4.49 -2.47
N PHE A 25 7.04 -3.32 -2.53
CA PHE A 25 5.76 -3.17 -3.24
C PHE A 25 5.80 -1.98 -4.20
N LYS A 26 4.88 -1.97 -5.16
CA LYS A 26 4.61 -0.85 -6.05
C LYS A 26 3.16 -0.40 -5.93
N LEU A 27 2.94 0.89 -6.12
CA LEU A 27 1.61 1.49 -6.18
C LEU A 27 1.23 1.81 -7.62
N ASP A 28 -0.07 1.83 -7.89
CA ASP A 28 -0.65 2.41 -9.12
C ASP A 28 -1.96 3.15 -8.79
N GLY A 29 -2.48 3.90 -9.77
CA GLY A 29 -3.75 4.62 -9.69
C GLY A 29 -3.62 6.04 -9.14
N GLY A 30 -4.61 6.43 -8.34
CA GLY A 30 -4.71 7.77 -7.75
C GLY A 30 -5.70 8.68 -8.45
N ARG A 31 -6.04 9.77 -7.76
CA ARG A 31 -7.14 10.66 -8.14
C ARG A 31 -7.04 11.23 -9.56
N SER A 32 -5.84 11.51 -10.06
CA SER A 32 -5.63 12.02 -11.43
C SER A 32 -6.08 11.04 -12.51
N GLN A 33 -6.16 9.75 -12.20
CA GLN A 33 -6.62 8.70 -13.10
C GLN A 33 -8.08 8.28 -12.83
N ASN A 34 -8.79 8.94 -11.90
CA ASN A 34 -10.09 8.51 -11.38
C ASN A 34 -10.11 7.03 -10.94
N ARG A 35 -9.02 6.58 -10.29
CA ARG A 35 -8.85 5.22 -9.76
C ARG A 35 -8.35 5.28 -8.32
N PRO A 36 -8.68 4.31 -7.47
CA PRO A 36 -8.09 4.20 -6.14
C PRO A 36 -6.58 3.97 -6.24
N ILE A 37 -5.85 4.24 -5.16
CA ILE A 37 -4.46 3.82 -5.02
C ILE A 37 -4.46 2.33 -4.69
N ILE A 38 -3.80 1.53 -5.51
CA ILE A 38 -3.73 0.07 -5.32
C ILE A 38 -2.30 -0.43 -5.28
N ILE A 39 -2.10 -1.63 -4.72
CA ILE A 39 -0.86 -2.39 -4.87
C ILE A 39 -0.82 -3.05 -6.24
N SER A 40 0.16 -2.66 -7.07
CA SER A 40 0.30 -3.16 -8.44
C SER A 40 1.33 -4.27 -8.60
N ALA A 41 2.25 -4.39 -7.65
CA ALA A 41 3.24 -5.47 -7.63
C ALA A 41 3.78 -5.66 -6.21
N ILE A 42 4.17 -6.90 -5.91
CA ILE A 42 4.86 -7.29 -4.68
C ILE A 42 6.07 -8.13 -5.08
N GLU A 43 7.22 -7.82 -4.49
CA GLU A 43 8.46 -8.56 -4.67
C GLU A 43 8.46 -9.78 -3.74
N GLU A 44 8.66 -10.97 -4.29
CA GLU A 44 8.71 -12.23 -3.53
C GLU A 44 9.81 -12.19 -2.46
N GLY A 45 9.50 -12.64 -1.24
CA GLY A 45 10.42 -12.65 -0.10
C GLY A 45 10.68 -11.29 0.55
N SER A 46 10.08 -10.22 0.02
CA SER A 46 10.19 -8.87 0.55
C SER A 46 9.47 -8.69 1.89
N PRO A 47 9.74 -7.58 2.62
CA PRO A 47 8.95 -7.20 3.78
C PRO A 47 7.44 -7.18 3.53
N ALA A 48 7.00 -6.62 2.40
CA ALA A 48 5.58 -6.51 2.06
C ALA A 48 4.93 -7.87 1.82
N ASP A 49 5.63 -8.77 1.13
CA ASP A 49 5.19 -10.16 0.91
C ASP A 49 5.01 -10.89 2.24
N LYS A 50 6.01 -10.78 3.13
CA LYS A 50 5.97 -11.39 4.48
C LYS A 50 4.88 -10.80 5.37
N ALA A 51 4.49 -9.55 5.15
CA ALA A 51 3.41 -8.90 5.88
C ALA A 51 2.01 -9.28 5.36
N GLY A 52 1.93 -10.04 4.27
CA GLY A 52 0.66 -10.49 3.68
C GLY A 52 -0.06 -9.42 2.86
N LEU A 53 0.65 -8.37 2.43
CA LEU A 53 0.11 -7.42 1.45
C LEU A 53 -0.21 -8.18 0.15
N CYS A 54 -1.30 -7.83 -0.52
CA CYS A 54 -1.71 -8.49 -1.76
C CYS A 54 -1.76 -7.50 -2.93
N ILE A 55 -1.54 -8.02 -4.14
CA ILE A 55 -1.86 -7.28 -5.38
C ILE A 55 -3.37 -6.99 -5.39
N ASP A 56 -3.75 -5.84 -5.93
CA ASP A 56 -5.11 -5.29 -5.96
C ASP A 56 -5.68 -4.81 -4.61
N ASP A 57 -4.88 -4.84 -3.53
CA ASP A 57 -5.26 -4.16 -2.28
C ASP A 57 -5.40 -2.66 -2.52
N GLU A 58 -6.56 -2.11 -2.19
CA GLU A 58 -6.80 -0.67 -2.19
C GLU A 58 -6.22 -0.05 -0.91
N VAL A 59 -5.30 0.90 -1.05
CA VAL A 59 -4.68 1.57 0.08
C VAL A 59 -5.52 2.76 0.51
N ILE A 60 -6.08 2.67 1.72
CA ILE A 60 -6.90 3.73 2.33
C ILE A 60 -6.01 4.73 3.05
N SER A 61 -5.02 4.24 3.81
CA SER A 61 -4.13 5.11 4.58
C SER A 61 -2.71 4.56 4.70
N MET A 62 -1.76 5.47 4.93
CA MET A 62 -0.36 5.17 5.22
C MET A 62 0.11 6.02 6.40
N ASN A 63 0.65 5.39 7.45
CA ASN A 63 1.17 6.05 8.66
C ASN A 63 0.22 7.13 9.23
N ASN A 64 -1.07 6.79 9.30
CA ASN A 64 -2.18 7.64 9.80
C ASN A 64 -2.60 8.80 8.87
N GLU A 65 -2.08 8.87 7.64
CA GLU A 65 -2.59 9.77 6.62
C GLU A 65 -3.55 9.03 5.67
N ASN A 66 -4.79 9.52 5.55
CA ASN A 66 -5.71 9.04 4.52
C ASN A 66 -5.21 9.48 3.14
N ILE A 67 -5.16 8.53 2.19
CA ILE A 67 -4.62 8.77 0.85
C ILE A 67 -5.63 8.55 -0.29
N GLU A 68 -6.88 8.18 0.02
CA GLU A 68 -7.88 7.76 -0.98
C GLU A 68 -8.15 8.82 -2.05
N ASN A 69 -8.02 10.10 -1.69
CA ASN A 69 -8.30 11.24 -2.57
C ASN A 69 -7.04 11.95 -3.07
N LEU A 70 -5.88 11.31 -2.95
CA LEU A 70 -4.60 11.87 -3.37
C LEU A 70 -4.22 11.43 -4.79
N THR A 71 -3.45 12.27 -5.47
CA THR A 71 -2.79 11.89 -6.72
C THR A 71 -1.59 10.99 -6.44
N PHE A 72 -1.15 10.25 -7.45
CA PHE A 72 0.04 9.40 -7.34
C PHE A 72 1.28 10.17 -6.87
N ASP A 73 1.48 11.40 -7.37
CA ASP A 73 2.61 12.25 -6.96
C ASP A 73 2.51 12.71 -5.51
N GLN A 74 1.31 13.01 -5.01
CA GLN A 74 1.10 13.34 -3.60
C GLN A 74 1.43 12.15 -2.69
N VAL A 75 0.98 10.95 -3.04
CA VAL A 75 1.31 9.72 -2.28
C VAL A 75 2.81 9.46 -2.32
N ARG A 76 3.45 9.62 -3.47
CA ARG A 76 4.91 9.45 -3.61
C ARG A 76 5.68 10.48 -2.78
N LYS A 77 5.17 11.70 -2.64
CA LYS A 77 5.75 12.73 -1.77
C LYS A 77 5.68 12.31 -0.30
N ILE A 78 4.52 11.83 0.17
CA ILE A 78 4.33 11.31 1.54
C ILE A 78 5.33 10.18 1.84
N LEU A 79 5.46 9.20 0.93
CA LEU A 79 6.39 8.07 1.08
C LEU A 79 7.86 8.51 1.15
N LYS A 80 8.24 9.56 0.43
CA LYS A 80 9.61 10.09 0.41
C LYS A 80 9.91 10.98 1.63
N GLU A 81 9.00 11.86 2.00
CA GLU A 81 9.19 12.83 3.09
C GLU A 81 9.23 12.16 4.45
N ARG A 82 8.43 11.10 4.65
CA ARG A 82 8.37 10.40 5.94
C ARG A 82 9.55 9.45 6.19
N ASN A 83 10.59 9.50 5.34
CA ASN A 83 11.84 8.73 5.43
C ASN A 83 11.62 7.40 6.15
N LEU A 84 10.80 6.53 5.54
CA LEU A 84 10.20 5.34 6.13
C LEU A 84 11.29 4.36 6.60
N ARG A 85 11.85 4.64 7.77
CA ARG A 85 12.90 3.85 8.42
C ARG A 85 12.21 2.81 9.28
N GLY A 86 12.59 1.56 9.10
CA GLY A 86 12.14 0.46 9.94
C GLY A 86 10.72 -0.04 9.64
N SER A 87 9.73 0.82 9.44
CA SER A 87 8.35 0.35 9.30
C SER A 87 7.38 1.29 8.57
N ILE A 88 6.29 0.71 8.04
CA ILE A 88 5.10 1.43 7.59
C ILE A 88 3.84 0.71 8.07
N LYS A 89 2.87 1.49 8.57
CA LYS A 89 1.51 1.04 8.89
C LYS A 89 0.56 1.45 7.78
N MET A 90 -0.26 0.53 7.30
CA MET A 90 -1.22 0.75 6.23
C MET A 90 -2.61 0.25 6.65
N ILE A 91 -3.65 0.95 6.20
CA ILE A 91 -5.01 0.40 6.20
C ILE A 91 -5.33 0.10 4.75
N VAL A 92 -5.64 -1.15 4.46
CA VAL A 92 -5.95 -1.64 3.12
C VAL A 92 -7.36 -2.22 3.08
N LYS A 93 -7.92 -2.23 1.88
CA LYS A 93 -9.19 -2.87 1.57
C LYS A 93 -8.93 -3.94 0.52
N THR A 94 -9.20 -5.18 0.92
CA THR A 94 -8.97 -6.38 0.12
C THR A 94 -10.30 -6.94 -0.33
N TYR A 95 -10.37 -7.40 -1.57
CA TYR A 95 -11.55 -8.05 -2.15
C TYR A 95 -11.30 -9.56 -2.20
N GLU A 96 -12.12 -10.34 -1.49
CA GLU A 96 -12.09 -11.82 -1.52
C GLU A 96 -12.73 -12.41 -2.78
#